data_AF-A0A7V3ENB3-F1
#
_entry.id   AF-A0A7V3ENB3-F1
#
_cell.length_a   1.000
_cell.length_b   1.000
_cell.length_c   1.000
_cell.angle_alpha   90.00
_cell.angle_beta   90.00
_cell.angle_gamma   90.00
#
_symmetry.space_group_name_H-M   'P 1'
#
loop_
_entity.id
_entity.type
_entity.pdbx_description
1 polymer ?
#
loop_
_entity_poly.entity_id
_entity_poly.type
_entity_poly.pdbx_seq_one_letter_code
_entity_poly.pdbx_strand_id
1 'polypeptide(L)'
;MGLELLRRVSAKRADTRIAGRHIGRSVRTLGIIGSASFLPHKPFRSDHCLRPSTAYSIVHKRNDGQLWHIKGEGNGYILTFGETRVYVAGDTEDTSEMKALAKIDIAFLPMNLPYTMTPEMVAAAARSFKPKVLYPCHTGETDVGHLVELLKDAPEIEVRVWRMK
;
A
#
# COMPACT_ATOMS: atom_id res chain seq x y z
N MET A 1 25.90 -31.12 -46.18
CA MET A 1 24.88 -31.93 -46.89
C MET A 1 23.54 -31.72 -46.19
N GLY A 2 22.55 -31.16 -46.91
CA GLY A 2 21.08 -31.17 -46.64
C GLY A 2 20.56 -30.30 -45.47
N LEU A 3 19.96 -29.11 -45.70
CA LEU A 3 18.52 -28.82 -46.00
C LEU A 3 17.54 -29.51 -45.03
N GLU A 4 16.91 -28.79 -44.09
CA GLU A 4 15.72 -27.92 -44.21
C GLU A 4 14.40 -28.70 -44.05
N LEU A 5 13.58 -28.35 -43.04
CA LEU A 5 12.12 -28.37 -43.19
C LEU A 5 11.41 -27.46 -42.15
N LEU A 6 10.81 -26.40 -42.68
CA LEU A 6 9.92 -25.45 -42.02
C LEU A 6 8.55 -26.04 -41.71
N ARG A 7 7.90 -25.53 -40.64
CA ARG A 7 6.45 -25.28 -40.64
C ARG A 7 6.12 -23.88 -40.14
N ARG A 8 5.74 -23.03 -41.10
CA ARG A 8 4.97 -21.79 -40.91
C ARG A 8 3.48 -22.15 -40.88
N VAL A 9 2.73 -21.56 -39.95
CA VAL A 9 1.32 -21.22 -40.20
C VAL A 9 1.12 -19.76 -39.83
N SER A 10 0.45 -19.08 -40.75
CA SER A 10 0.24 -17.65 -40.91
C SER A 10 -1.23 -17.30 -40.64
N ALA A 11 -1.49 -16.00 -40.55
CA ALA A 11 -2.77 -15.30 -40.57
C ALA A 11 -3.52 -15.21 -39.22
N LYS A 12 -4.13 -14.09 -38.83
CA LYS A 12 -4.50 -12.87 -39.56
C LYS A 12 -4.75 -11.74 -38.55
N ARG A 13 -4.34 -10.52 -38.89
CA ARG A 13 -4.70 -9.27 -38.21
C ARG A 13 -6.21 -9.03 -38.31
N ALA A 14 -6.80 -8.49 -37.26
CA ALA A 14 -8.06 -7.72 -37.33
C ALA A 14 -7.81 -6.35 -36.68
N ASP A 15 -7.80 -5.34 -37.55
CA ASP A 15 -7.82 -3.92 -37.25
C ASP A 15 -9.30 -3.50 -37.19
N THR A 16 -9.75 -2.90 -36.10
CA THR A 16 -11.06 -2.25 -36.00
C THR A 16 -10.89 -0.85 -35.46
N ARG A 17 -10.50 0.07 -36.36
CA ARG A 17 -10.87 1.47 -36.28
C ARG A 17 -12.32 1.61 -36.70
N ILE A 18 -13.20 2.02 -35.79
CA ILE A 18 -14.54 2.51 -36.14
C ILE A 18 -14.52 4.03 -36.03
N ALA A 19 -14.57 4.66 -37.20
CA ALA A 19 -14.82 6.08 -37.38
C ALA A 19 -16.33 6.33 -37.24
N GLY A 20 -16.73 7.09 -36.23
CA GLY A 20 -18.08 7.65 -36.12
C GLY A 20 -18.11 9.06 -36.69
N ARG A 21 -18.54 9.20 -37.94
CA ARG A 21 -18.82 10.48 -38.60
C ARG A 21 -20.34 10.70 -38.50
N HIS A 22 -20.79 11.69 -37.73
CA HIS A 22 -22.16 12.20 -37.83
C HIS A 22 -22.16 13.70 -38.15
N ILE A 23 -22.86 13.97 -39.23
CA ILE A 23 -23.18 15.22 -39.90
C ILE A 23 -24.46 15.83 -39.31
N GLY A 24 -24.53 17.17 -39.26
CA GLY A 24 -25.74 17.98 -38.99
C GLY A 24 -25.71 18.67 -37.63
N ARG A 25 -26.02 19.96 -37.46
CA ARG A 25 -26.61 20.99 -38.30
C ARG A 25 -26.20 22.34 -37.70
N SER A 26 -26.02 23.34 -38.57
CA SER A 26 -25.84 24.73 -38.19
C SER A 26 -27.13 25.28 -37.57
N VAL A 27 -27.01 25.91 -36.41
CA VAL A 27 -27.95 26.93 -35.95
C VAL A 27 -27.11 28.06 -35.37
N ARG A 28 -27.13 29.23 -36.04
CA ARG A 28 -26.65 30.48 -35.48
C ARG A 28 -27.77 31.05 -34.60
N THR A 29 -27.48 31.26 -33.33
CA THR A 29 -28.26 32.18 -32.49
C THR A 29 -27.29 33.05 -31.71
N LEU A 30 -27.42 34.35 -31.90
CA LEU A 30 -26.72 35.43 -31.23
C LEU A 30 -27.26 35.58 -29.80
N GLY A 31 -26.40 35.66 -28.78
CA GLY A 31 -26.85 35.92 -27.41
C GLY A 31 -25.70 35.89 -26.39
N ILE A 32 -25.32 37.07 -25.90
CA ILE A 32 -24.29 37.35 -24.90
C ILE A 32 -24.69 36.77 -23.54
N ILE A 33 -23.90 35.86 -22.95
CA ILE A 33 -23.92 35.56 -21.51
C ILE A 33 -22.49 35.21 -21.07
N GLY A 34 -22.04 35.81 -19.97
CA GLY A 34 -20.64 35.87 -19.52
C GLY A 34 -19.93 34.53 -19.30
N SER A 35 -18.63 34.55 -19.55
CA SER A 35 -17.71 33.46 -19.24
C SER A 35 -17.48 33.34 -17.74
N ALA A 36 -18.39 32.64 -17.05
CA ALA A 36 -17.99 31.92 -15.85
C ALA A 36 -17.18 30.73 -16.33
N SER A 37 -15.86 30.82 -16.22
CA SER A 37 -14.95 29.69 -16.39
C SER A 37 -15.34 28.62 -15.37
N PHE A 38 -16.15 27.68 -15.83
CA PHE A 38 -16.44 26.43 -15.17
C PHE A 38 -15.11 25.68 -15.10
N LEU A 39 -14.40 25.83 -13.98
CA LEU A 39 -13.30 24.93 -13.67
C LEU A 39 -13.92 23.53 -13.67
N PRO A 40 -13.48 22.60 -14.52
CA PRO A 40 -13.99 21.25 -14.44
C PRO A 40 -13.64 20.77 -13.04
N HIS A 41 -14.65 20.51 -12.20
CA HIS A 41 -14.45 19.71 -11.01
C HIS A 41 -13.75 18.45 -11.49
N LYS A 42 -12.46 18.31 -11.11
CA LYS A 42 -11.74 17.07 -11.36
C LYS A 42 -12.65 15.96 -10.85
N PRO A 43 -13.01 14.96 -11.67
CA PRO A 43 -13.84 13.89 -11.19
C PRO A 43 -13.16 13.35 -9.93
N PHE A 44 -13.91 13.30 -8.83
CA PHE A 44 -13.49 12.61 -7.62
C PHE A 44 -13.39 11.12 -7.98
N ARG A 45 -12.26 10.77 -8.60
CA ARG A 45 -11.85 9.39 -8.80
C ARG A 45 -11.41 8.94 -7.44
N SER A 46 -12.27 8.17 -6.80
CA SER A 46 -11.94 7.42 -5.62
C SER A 46 -10.94 6.33 -6.02
N ASP A 47 -9.71 6.72 -6.33
CA ASP A 47 -8.59 5.85 -6.69
C ASP A 47 -8.14 5.09 -5.43
N HIS A 48 -9.01 4.22 -4.93
CA HIS A 48 -8.72 3.31 -3.84
C HIS A 48 -7.84 2.18 -4.40
N CYS A 49 -6.55 2.29 -4.17
CA CYS A 49 -5.59 1.25 -4.52
C CYS A 49 -5.31 0.42 -3.26
N LEU A 50 -5.70 -0.87 -3.29
CA LEU A 50 -5.32 -1.87 -2.31
C LEU A 50 -4.11 -2.62 -2.85
N ARG A 51 -3.00 -2.69 -2.09
CA ARG A 51 -1.85 -3.54 -2.43
C ARG A 51 -1.56 -4.51 -1.29
N PRO A 52 -1.44 -5.82 -1.56
CA PRO A 52 -0.98 -6.77 -0.56
C PRO A 52 0.52 -6.55 -0.25
N SER A 53 0.88 -6.78 1.00
CA SER A 53 2.25 -6.90 1.50
C SER A 53 2.36 -8.23 2.23
N THR A 54 3.53 -8.88 2.23
CA THR A 54 3.71 -10.15 2.95
C THR A 54 3.84 -9.92 4.45
N ALA A 55 3.12 -10.69 5.26
CA ALA A 55 3.17 -10.65 6.72
C ALA A 55 3.60 -12.03 7.27
N TYR A 56 4.70 -12.09 8.02
CA TYR A 56 5.26 -13.35 8.55
C TYR A 56 6.28 -13.13 9.69
N SER A 57 6.58 -14.18 10.44
CA SER A 57 7.60 -14.19 11.51
C SER A 57 8.98 -14.59 10.96
N ILE A 58 10.05 -14.03 11.50
CA ILE A 58 11.45 -14.35 11.15
C ILE A 58 12.11 -15.08 12.31
N VAL A 59 11.95 -14.57 13.52
CA VAL A 59 12.65 -15.00 14.74
C VAL A 59 11.72 -15.75 15.68
N HIS A 60 10.51 -15.25 15.94
CA HIS A 60 9.63 -15.82 16.95
C HIS A 60 8.97 -17.11 16.49
N LYS A 61 9.06 -18.11 17.36
CA LYS A 61 8.61 -19.49 17.13
C LYS A 61 7.81 -19.99 18.32
N ARG A 62 6.96 -20.98 18.04
CA ARG A 62 6.27 -21.81 19.02
C ARG A 62 7.26 -22.78 19.67
N ASN A 63 6.81 -23.46 20.72
CA ASN A 63 7.60 -24.45 21.46
C ASN A 63 8.06 -25.63 20.60
N ASP A 64 7.35 -25.93 19.50
CA ASP A 64 7.70 -26.97 18.53
C ASP A 64 8.67 -26.48 17.43
N GLY A 65 9.14 -25.23 17.52
CA GLY A 65 10.06 -24.63 16.56
C GLY A 65 9.40 -24.04 15.30
N GLN A 66 8.07 -24.16 15.16
CA GLN A 66 7.35 -23.55 14.04
C GLN A 66 7.18 -22.05 14.24
N LEU A 67 7.23 -21.28 13.15
CA LEU A 67 6.95 -19.84 13.17
C LEU A 67 5.48 -19.57 13.54
N TRP A 68 5.21 -18.44 14.20
CA TRP A 68 3.84 -18.01 14.48
C TRP A 68 3.06 -17.69 13.21
N HIS A 69 3.71 -16.98 12.28
CA HIS A 69 3.13 -16.59 10.99
C HIS A 69 4.03 -17.08 9.84
N ILE A 70 3.52 -17.99 9.02
CA ILE A 70 4.26 -18.60 7.90
C ILE A 70 4.20 -17.67 6.68
N LYS A 71 5.34 -17.50 6.00
CA LYS A 71 5.43 -16.66 4.80
C LYS A 71 4.49 -17.17 3.71
N GLY A 72 3.59 -16.29 3.26
CA GLY A 72 2.60 -16.57 2.21
C GLY A 72 1.19 -16.85 2.74
N GLU A 73 1.00 -17.01 4.05
CA GLU A 73 -0.33 -17.22 4.65
C GLU A 73 -0.96 -15.90 5.13
N GLY A 74 -0.14 -15.00 5.69
CA GLY A 74 -0.55 -13.69 6.18
C GLY A 74 -0.32 -12.57 5.16
N ASN A 75 -1.21 -11.58 5.18
CA ASN A 75 -1.08 -10.35 4.39
C ASN A 75 -1.11 -9.11 5.30
N GLY A 76 -0.26 -8.16 4.99
CA GLY A 76 -0.47 -6.74 5.26
C GLY A 76 -1.09 -6.04 4.05
N TYR A 77 -1.53 -4.81 4.23
CA TYR A 77 -2.16 -4.02 3.17
C TYR A 77 -1.66 -2.58 3.16
N ILE A 78 -1.44 -2.07 1.96
CA ILE A 78 -1.30 -0.63 1.71
C ILE A 78 -2.60 -0.16 1.09
N LEU A 79 -3.29 0.72 1.79
CA LEU A 79 -4.52 1.38 1.38
C LEU A 79 -4.19 2.79 0.92
N THR A 80 -4.55 3.13 -0.31
CA THR A 80 -4.42 4.50 -0.83
C THR A 80 -5.77 5.20 -0.82
N PHE A 81 -5.84 6.36 -0.18
CA PHE A 81 -6.99 7.27 -0.19
C PHE A 81 -6.55 8.62 -0.76
N GLY A 82 -6.74 8.82 -2.06
CA GLY A 82 -6.17 9.97 -2.76
C GLY A 82 -4.64 9.94 -2.71
N GLU A 83 -4.02 10.93 -2.07
CA GLU A 83 -2.56 10.98 -1.88
C GLU A 83 -2.08 10.28 -0.61
N THR A 84 -3.00 9.96 0.32
CA THR A 84 -2.67 9.36 1.61
C THR A 84 -2.50 7.85 1.49
N ARG A 85 -1.38 7.33 1.99
CA ARG A 85 -1.05 5.90 2.01
C ARG A 85 -1.00 5.38 3.44
N VAL A 86 -1.89 4.44 3.72
CA VAL A 86 -2.03 3.79 5.03
C VAL A 86 -1.52 2.35 4.93
N TYR A 87 -0.54 2.00 5.74
CA TYR A 87 -0.03 0.63 5.85
C TYR A 87 -0.60 -0.06 7.09
N VAL A 88 -1.24 -1.20 6.90
CA VAL A 88 -1.68 -2.10 7.97
C VAL A 88 -0.86 -3.37 7.85
N ALA A 89 0.04 -3.62 8.79
CA ALA A 89 1.04 -4.68 8.64
C ALA A 89 0.48 -6.10 8.76
N GLY A 90 -0.68 -6.28 9.41
CA GLY A 90 -1.12 -7.59 9.88
C GLY A 90 -0.20 -8.11 10.98
N ASP A 91 -0.27 -9.40 11.29
CA ASP A 91 0.64 -10.02 12.26
C ASP A 91 1.94 -10.46 11.57
N THR A 92 3.04 -9.79 11.91
CA THR A 92 4.32 -9.94 11.22
C THR A 92 5.46 -9.46 12.10
N GLU A 93 6.69 -9.80 11.70
CA GLU A 93 7.92 -9.19 12.18
C GLU A 93 8.45 -8.11 11.20
N ASP A 94 9.61 -7.52 11.50
CA ASP A 94 10.24 -6.42 10.77
C ASP A 94 10.97 -6.89 9.48
N THR A 95 10.19 -7.49 8.58
CA THR A 95 10.65 -8.13 7.33
C THR A 95 11.39 -7.16 6.39
N SER A 96 12.21 -7.72 5.49
CA SER A 96 12.89 -6.96 4.44
C SER A 96 11.92 -6.20 3.54
N GLU A 97 10.79 -6.82 3.21
CA GLU A 97 9.73 -6.27 2.38
C GLU A 97 9.06 -5.07 3.05
N MET A 98 8.82 -5.16 4.37
CA MET A 98 8.34 -4.03 5.17
C MET A 98 9.36 -2.89 5.21
N LYS A 99 10.65 -3.20 5.42
CA LYS A 99 11.73 -2.21 5.46
C LYS A 99 11.95 -1.49 4.12
N ALA A 100 11.58 -2.12 3.00
CA ALA A 100 11.65 -1.56 1.66
C ALA A 100 10.45 -0.66 1.28
N LEU A 101 9.46 -0.51 2.17
CA LEU A 101 8.31 0.36 1.92
C LEU A 101 8.75 1.81 1.77
N ALA A 102 7.99 2.57 0.99
CA ALA A 102 8.22 3.99 0.77
C ALA A 102 6.90 4.75 0.69
N LYS A 103 6.98 6.03 1.06
CA LYS A 103 5.86 6.98 1.00
C LYS A 103 4.65 6.47 1.79
N ILE A 104 4.85 6.04 3.03
CA ILE A 104 3.75 5.68 3.92
C ILE A 104 3.45 6.90 4.79
N ASP A 105 2.20 7.33 4.82
CA ASP A 105 1.78 8.45 5.67
C ASP A 105 1.41 7.93 7.06
N ILE A 106 0.69 6.82 7.12
CA ILE A 106 0.19 6.24 8.37
C ILE A 106 0.55 4.75 8.39
N ALA A 107 1.11 4.25 9.48
CA ALA A 107 1.42 2.84 9.66
C ALA A 107 0.80 2.28 10.94
N PHE A 108 0.24 1.07 10.84
CA PHE A 108 -0.20 0.25 11.97
C PHE A 108 0.73 -0.96 12.06
N LEU A 109 1.55 -1.01 13.11
CA LEU A 109 2.53 -2.08 13.33
C LEU A 109 2.16 -2.88 14.60
N PRO A 110 2.07 -4.22 14.54
CA PRO A 110 1.75 -5.03 15.70
C PRO A 110 2.92 -5.06 16.68
N MET A 111 2.64 -5.13 17.98
CA MET A 111 3.69 -5.10 19.00
C MET A 111 3.32 -5.95 20.22
N ASN A 112 3.20 -7.26 20.03
CA ASN A 112 3.00 -8.22 21.11
C ASN A 112 3.85 -9.46 20.95
N LEU A 113 4.51 -9.82 22.04
CA LEU A 113 5.18 -11.10 22.16
C LEU A 113 4.24 -12.20 22.69
N PRO A 114 4.50 -13.47 22.32
CA PRO A 114 5.56 -13.94 21.42
C PRO A 114 5.18 -13.91 19.93
N TYR A 115 4.06 -13.30 19.55
CA TYR A 115 3.44 -13.49 18.24
C TYR A 115 4.03 -12.62 17.13
N THR A 116 4.36 -11.36 17.43
CA THR A 116 4.73 -10.35 16.44
C THR A 116 6.08 -9.69 16.76
N MET A 117 6.13 -8.40 17.09
CA MET A 117 7.36 -7.62 17.26
C MET A 117 7.59 -7.17 18.71
N THR A 118 8.86 -7.09 19.08
CA THR A 118 9.29 -6.29 20.25
C THR A 118 9.21 -4.79 19.93
N PRO A 119 9.22 -3.90 20.94
CA PRO A 119 9.35 -2.46 20.71
C PRO A 119 10.57 -2.06 19.86
N GLU A 120 11.70 -2.75 20.03
CA GLU A 120 12.93 -2.53 19.25
C GLU A 120 12.74 -2.89 17.78
N MET A 121 12.07 -4.01 17.49
CA MET A 121 11.75 -4.42 16.11
C MET A 121 10.81 -3.40 15.46
N VAL A 122 9.80 -2.91 16.18
CA VAL A 122 8.89 -1.86 15.69
C VAL A 122 9.66 -0.58 15.41
N ALA A 123 10.55 -0.15 16.31
CA ALA A 123 11.37 1.04 16.11
C ALA A 123 12.29 0.90 14.89
N ALA A 124 12.93 -0.26 14.71
CA ALA A 124 13.79 -0.55 13.56
C ALA A 124 13.00 -0.56 12.24
N ALA A 125 11.82 -1.17 12.21
CA ALA A 125 10.93 -1.16 11.07
C ALA A 125 10.52 0.28 10.71
N ALA A 126 10.00 1.03 11.69
CA ALA A 126 9.52 2.40 11.49
C ALA A 126 10.62 3.33 10.98
N ARG A 127 11.85 3.20 11.49
CA ARG A 127 13.00 3.99 11.01
C ARG A 127 13.39 3.69 9.55
N SER A 128 13.07 2.50 9.05
CA SER A 128 13.44 2.08 7.69
C SER A 128 12.59 2.75 6.62
N PHE A 129 11.26 2.82 6.82
CA PHE A 129 10.34 3.39 5.84
C PHE A 129 9.71 4.74 6.25
N LYS A 130 9.98 5.19 7.49
CA LYS A 130 9.68 6.52 8.03
C LYS A 130 8.22 6.97 7.80
N PRO A 131 7.24 6.30 8.41
CA PRO A 131 5.86 6.78 8.34
C PRO A 131 5.73 8.12 9.05
N LYS A 132 4.87 9.02 8.54
CA LYS A 132 4.61 10.30 9.24
C LYS A 132 3.93 10.07 10.58
N VAL A 133 3.00 9.12 10.63
CA VAL A 133 2.29 8.72 11.84
C VAL A 133 2.39 7.21 12.04
N LEU A 134 2.82 6.79 13.23
CA LEU A 134 2.89 5.40 13.65
C LEU A 134 1.88 5.12 14.75
N TYR A 135 1.01 4.15 14.50
CA TYR A 135 0.11 3.57 15.49
C TYR A 135 0.63 2.17 15.87
N PRO A 136 1.25 2.00 17.05
CA PRO A 136 1.45 0.65 17.59
C PRO A 136 0.08 0.01 17.83
N CYS A 137 -0.13 -1.18 17.30
CA CYS A 137 -1.37 -1.94 17.44
C CYS A 137 -1.10 -3.34 18.01
N HIS A 138 -2.19 -4.06 18.31
CA HIS A 138 -2.13 -5.41 18.85
C HIS A 138 -1.14 -5.53 20.02
N THR A 139 -1.12 -4.55 20.93
CA THR A 139 -0.02 -4.40 21.90
C THR A 139 -0.11 -5.37 23.07
N GLY A 140 -1.30 -5.91 23.37
CA GLY A 140 -1.54 -6.68 24.58
C GLY A 140 -1.12 -5.87 25.82
N GLU A 141 -0.24 -6.46 26.63
CA GLU A 141 0.34 -5.85 27.83
C GLU A 141 1.69 -5.16 27.58
N THR A 142 2.17 -5.14 26.33
CA THR A 142 3.48 -4.56 25.98
C THR A 142 3.51 -3.06 26.29
N ASP A 143 4.59 -2.60 26.94
CA ASP A 143 4.76 -1.19 27.26
C ASP A 143 5.01 -0.35 26.00
N VAL A 144 4.02 0.48 25.67
CA VAL A 144 4.10 1.43 24.54
C VAL A 144 4.99 2.62 24.87
N GLY A 145 5.21 2.95 26.15
CA GLY A 145 6.11 4.01 26.57
C GLY A 145 7.54 3.76 26.12
N HIS A 146 8.01 2.50 26.24
CA HIS A 146 9.32 2.10 25.74
C HIS A 146 9.51 2.35 24.23
N LEU A 147 8.48 2.11 23.41
CA LEU A 147 8.55 2.43 21.97
C LEU A 147 8.70 3.94 21.72
N VAL A 148 8.00 4.77 22.49
CA VAL A 148 8.11 6.24 22.37
C VAL A 148 9.53 6.69 22.69
N GLU A 149 10.14 6.14 23.75
CA GLU A 149 11.53 6.45 24.09
C GLU A 149 12.53 5.99 23.03
N LEU A 150 12.32 4.81 22.44
CA LEU A 150 13.15 4.31 21.34
C LEU A 150 13.08 5.17 20.08
N LEU A 151 12.00 5.92 19.89
CA LEU A 151 11.76 6.77 18.71
C LEU A 151 11.95 8.28 18.98
N LYS A 152 12.38 8.68 20.18
CA LYS A 152 12.58 10.09 20.54
C LYS A 152 13.51 10.86 19.59
N ASP A 153 14.52 10.19 19.04
CA ASP A 153 15.50 10.77 18.11
C ASP A 153 15.05 10.69 16.64
N ALA A 154 13.78 10.34 16.37
CA ALA A 154 13.16 10.31 15.05
C ALA A 154 11.94 11.24 15.01
N PRO A 155 12.12 12.58 15.09
CA PRO A 155 11.02 13.54 15.16
C PRO A 155 10.12 13.54 13.91
N GLU A 156 10.55 12.92 12.80
CA GLU A 156 9.72 12.75 11.61
C GLU A 156 8.62 11.68 11.75
N ILE A 157 8.67 10.85 12.81
CA ILE A 157 7.71 9.79 13.10
C ILE A 157 6.86 10.20 14.31
N GLU A 158 5.62 10.60 14.07
CA GLU A 158 4.67 10.88 15.15
C GLU A 158 4.07 9.57 15.69
N VAL A 159 4.46 9.16 16.90
CA VAL A 159 3.87 7.98 17.55
C VAL A 159 2.55 8.36 18.21
N ARG A 160 1.45 7.73 17.79
CA ARG A 160 0.11 7.93 18.37
C ARG A 160 -0.37 6.67 19.05
N VAL A 161 -0.55 6.74 20.36
CA VAL A 161 -1.02 5.63 21.17
C VAL A 161 -2.55 5.62 21.21
N TRP A 162 -3.16 4.58 20.63
CA TRP A 162 -4.59 4.35 20.75
C TRP A 162 -4.85 3.17 21.69
N ARG A 163 -5.47 3.43 22.85
CA ARG A 163 -5.96 2.38 23.74
C ARG A 163 -7.25 1.78 23.18
N MET A 164 -7.16 0.63 22.53
CA MET A 164 -8.30 -0.25 22.29
C MET A 164 -8.42 -1.17 23.51
N LYS A 165 -9.46 -0.95 24.33
CA LYS A 165 -9.81 -1.83 25.46
C LYS A 165 -10.62 -3.01 24.97
#